data_AF-A0A0D1KHU8-F1
#
_entry.id   AF-A0A0D1KHU8-F1
#
_cell.length_a   1.000
_cell.length_b   1.000
_cell.length_c   1.000
_cell.angle_alpha   90.00
_cell.angle_beta   90.00
_cell.angle_gamma   90.00
#
_symmetry.space_group_name_H-M   'P 1'
#
loop_
_entity.id
_entity.type
_entity.pdbx_description
1 polymer ?
#
loop_
_entity_poly.entity_id
_entity_poly.type
_entity_poly.pdbx_seq_one_letter_code
_entity_poly.pdbx_strand_id
1 'polypeptide(L)'
;MGILSGNPQDEPMHYGEVFGLWSYVMAGNKMVGNYQMLLNHVGDDVLKKLLRESIEKCQDEIKQVSTILKENGVALPPASPEPPTADLNDIPPGARFLDPDVAASAAAQNAAGLVMQQNDGAIDS
;
A
#
# COMPACT_ATOMS: atom_id res chain seq x y z
N MET A 1 2.31 -23.58 6.19
CA MET A 1 2.67 -24.84 6.93
C MET A 1 2.18 -24.85 8.37
N GLY A 2 1.52 -25.94 8.81
CA GLY A 2 1.22 -26.26 10.22
C GLY A 2 1.45 -27.75 10.45
N ILE A 3 2.71 -28.13 10.71
CA ILE A 3 3.07 -29.55 10.97
C ILE A 3 3.05 -29.87 12.47
N LEU A 4 2.87 -28.85 13.32
CA LEU A 4 2.62 -28.99 14.75
C LEU A 4 1.15 -28.66 14.98
N SER A 5 0.44 -29.50 15.72
CA SER A 5 -1.01 -29.40 15.93
C SER A 5 -1.44 -28.24 16.86
N GLY A 6 -0.69 -27.13 16.87
CA GLY A 6 -0.88 -25.96 17.71
C GLY A 6 -1.60 -24.81 17.00
N ASN A 7 -1.82 -23.71 17.71
CA ASN A 7 -2.33 -22.47 17.12
C ASN A 7 -1.21 -21.83 16.27
N PRO A 8 -1.39 -21.58 14.96
CA PRO A 8 -0.35 -21.03 14.08
C PRO A 8 0.22 -19.69 14.53
N GLN A 9 -0.53 -18.92 15.34
CA GLN A 9 -0.08 -17.64 15.88
C GLN A 9 0.97 -17.78 17.00
N ASP A 10 1.11 -18.98 17.58
CA ASP A 10 2.10 -19.28 18.61
C ASP A 10 3.43 -19.74 18.00
N GLU A 11 3.48 -19.93 16.67
CA GLU A 11 4.68 -20.30 15.92
C GLU A 11 5.44 -19.05 15.45
N PRO A 12 6.79 -19.03 15.55
CA PRO A 12 7.56 -17.89 15.09
C PRO A 12 7.51 -17.76 13.55
N MET A 13 7.31 -16.54 13.05
CA MET A 13 7.33 -16.27 11.61
C MET A 13 8.67 -16.62 10.96
N HIS A 14 8.61 -17.26 9.79
CA HIS A 14 9.77 -17.49 8.95
C HIS A 14 10.24 -16.17 8.31
N TYR A 15 11.54 -16.06 7.99
CA TYR A 15 12.13 -14.85 7.39
C TYR A 15 11.44 -14.39 6.11
N GLY A 16 10.96 -15.33 5.29
CA GLY A 16 10.19 -15.04 4.08
C GLY A 16 8.87 -14.34 4.38
N GLU A 17 8.15 -14.78 5.42
CA GLU A 17 6.89 -14.17 5.87
C GLU A 17 7.15 -12.79 6.48
N VAL A 18 8.19 -12.67 7.31
CA VAL A 18 8.65 -11.38 7.85
C VAL A 18 8.94 -10.40 6.70
N PHE A 19 9.73 -10.83 5.73
CA PHE A 19 10.13 -10.00 4.59
C PHE A 19 8.93 -9.62 3.71
N GLY A 20 8.03 -10.57 3.42
CA GLY A 20 6.83 -10.37 2.63
C GLY A 20 5.92 -9.33 3.25
N LEU A 21 5.54 -9.54 4.51
CA LEU A 21 4.66 -8.63 5.26
C LEU A 21 5.29 -7.25 5.47
N TRP A 22 6.58 -7.19 5.79
CA TRP A 22 7.30 -5.92 5.94
C TRP A 22 7.35 -5.14 4.62
N SER A 23 7.66 -5.83 3.51
CA SER A 23 7.69 -5.23 2.17
C SER A 23 6.32 -4.77 1.72
N TYR A 24 5.27 -5.52 2.09
CA TYR A 24 3.88 -5.14 1.85
C TYR A 24 3.53 -3.83 2.58
N VAL A 25 3.85 -3.70 3.87
CA VAL A 25 3.61 -2.46 4.62
C VAL A 25 4.39 -1.28 4.02
N MET A 26 5.65 -1.51 3.61
CA MET A 26 6.47 -0.49 2.97
C MET A 26 5.84 -0.01 1.64
N ALA A 27 5.43 -0.94 0.78
CA ALA A 27 4.81 -0.64 -0.50
C ALA A 27 3.46 0.05 -0.32
N GLY A 28 2.64 -0.42 0.62
CA GLY A 28 1.35 0.20 0.96
C GLY A 28 1.51 1.64 1.43
N ASN A 29 2.44 1.91 2.36
CA ASN A 29 2.73 3.27 2.82
C ASN A 29 3.14 4.19 1.65
N LYS A 30 3.94 3.67 0.72
CA LYS A 30 4.34 4.42 -0.48
C LYS A 30 3.15 4.69 -1.42
N MET A 31 2.26 3.71 -1.59
CA MET A 31 1.04 3.86 -2.40
C MET A 31 0.11 4.92 -1.82
N VAL A 32 -0.14 4.90 -0.50
CA VAL A 32 -0.94 5.92 0.19
C VAL A 32 -0.37 7.32 -0.05
N GLY A 33 0.93 7.52 0.19
CA GLY A 33 1.57 8.83 -0.02
C GLY A 33 1.53 9.28 -1.49
N ASN A 34 1.69 8.35 -2.43
CA ASN A 34 1.57 8.66 -3.85
C ASN A 34 0.15 9.09 -4.22
N TYR A 35 -0.88 8.40 -3.74
CA TYR A 35 -2.28 8.77 -4.02
C TYR A 35 -2.67 10.08 -3.35
N GLN A 36 -2.22 10.35 -2.12
CA GLN A 36 -2.40 11.65 -1.46
C GLN A 36 -1.79 12.79 -2.28
N MET A 37 -0.61 12.58 -2.85
CA MET A 37 0.03 13.57 -3.72
C MET A 37 -0.76 13.73 -5.03
N LEU A 38 -1.13 12.62 -5.68
CA LEU A 38 -1.86 12.64 -6.96
C LEU A 38 -3.25 13.27 -6.83
N LEU A 39 -3.89 13.23 -5.66
CA LEU A 39 -5.15 13.93 -5.40
C LEU A 39 -5.05 15.44 -5.65
N ASN A 40 -3.87 16.05 -5.46
CA ASN A 40 -3.63 17.46 -5.79
C ASN A 40 -3.59 17.71 -7.31
N HIS A 41 -3.33 16.69 -8.13
CA HIS A 41 -3.17 16.79 -9.59
C HIS A 41 -4.44 16.47 -10.37
N VAL A 42 -5.44 15.86 -9.73
CA VAL A 42 -6.64 15.37 -10.42
C VAL A 42 -7.69 16.46 -10.55
N GLY A 43 -8.24 16.62 -11.76
CA GLY A 43 -9.43 17.42 -12.03
C GLY A 43 -10.72 16.64 -11.82
N ASP A 44 -10.79 15.42 -12.34
CA ASP A 44 -11.95 14.53 -12.33
C ASP A 44 -12.37 14.05 -10.92
N ASP A 45 -13.62 14.32 -10.54
CA ASP A 45 -14.12 14.01 -9.20
C ASP A 45 -14.37 12.51 -8.97
N VAL A 46 -14.63 11.74 -10.04
CA VAL A 46 -14.80 10.29 -9.94
C VAL A 46 -13.45 9.63 -9.64
N LEU A 47 -12.39 10.06 -10.32
CA LEU A 47 -11.03 9.62 -10.09
C LEU A 47 -10.54 10.03 -8.70
N LYS A 48 -10.83 11.25 -8.22
CA LYS A 48 -10.54 11.63 -6.82
C LYS A 48 -11.21 10.70 -5.82
N LYS A 49 -12.49 10.37 -6.05
CA LYS A 49 -13.23 9.46 -5.19
C LYS A 49 -12.58 8.08 -5.17
N LEU A 50 -12.23 7.54 -6.34
CA LEU A 50 -11.52 6.26 -6.45
C LEU A 50 -10.20 6.27 -5.67
N LEU A 51 -9.38 7.31 -5.84
CA LEU A 51 -8.11 7.44 -5.12
C LEU A 51 -8.29 7.51 -3.60
N ARG A 52 -9.31 8.24 -3.11
CA ARG A 52 -9.63 8.28 -1.67
C ARG A 52 -10.04 6.93 -1.13
N GLU A 53 -10.92 6.22 -1.83
CA GLU A 53 -11.32 4.86 -1.44
C GLU A 53 -10.13 3.88 -1.45
N SER A 54 -9.22 4.02 -2.42
CA SER A 54 -7.98 3.25 -2.46
C SER A 54 -7.04 3.56 -1.30
N ILE A 55 -6.93 4.83 -0.89
CA ILE A 55 -6.15 5.23 0.30
C ILE A 55 -6.75 4.59 1.55
N GLU A 56 -8.05 4.71 1.77
CA GLU A 56 -8.73 4.17 2.94
C GLU A 56 -8.53 2.66 3.07
N LYS A 57 -8.79 1.91 1.98
CA LYS A 57 -8.58 0.45 1.95
C LYS A 57 -7.13 0.07 2.24
N CYS A 58 -6.18 0.77 1.61
CA CYS A 58 -4.76 0.48 1.81
C CYS A 58 -4.33 0.75 3.25
N GLN A 59 -4.82 1.83 3.87
CA GLN A 59 -4.54 2.13 5.29
C GLN A 59 -5.10 1.06 6.23
N ASP A 60 -6.30 0.55 5.95
CA ASP A 60 -6.90 -0.55 6.72
C ASP A 60 -6.07 -1.84 6.60
N GLU A 61 -5.64 -2.21 5.39
CA GLU A 61 -4.80 -3.40 5.17
C GLU A 61 -3.42 -3.23 5.84
N ILE A 62 -2.77 -2.08 5.67
CA ILE A 62 -1.50 -1.74 6.33
C ILE A 62 -1.63 -1.88 7.85
N LYS A 63 -2.73 -1.42 8.44
CA LYS A 63 -2.95 -1.49 9.90
C LYS A 63 -3.06 -2.93 10.38
N GLN A 64 -3.73 -3.80 9.63
CA GLN A 64 -3.85 -5.22 9.96
C GLN A 64 -2.47 -5.90 9.91
N VAL A 65 -1.74 -5.75 8.79
CA VAL A 65 -0.42 -6.37 8.63
C VAL A 65 0.60 -5.80 9.62
N SER A 66 0.54 -4.51 9.90
CA SER A 66 1.38 -3.86 10.91
C SER A 66 1.14 -4.40 12.31
N THR A 67 -0.08 -4.83 12.62
CA THR A 67 -0.39 -5.43 13.93
C THR A 67 0.30 -6.78 14.06
N ILE A 68 0.22 -7.63 13.03
CA ILE A 68 0.90 -8.92 12.97
C ILE A 68 2.42 -8.76 13.16
N LEU A 69 3.04 -7.82 12.44
CA LEU A 69 4.48 -7.55 12.56
C LEU A 69 4.87 -7.10 13.97
N LYS A 70 4.08 -6.21 14.59
CA LYS A 70 4.35 -5.73 15.95
C LYS A 70 4.20 -6.83 17.01
N GLU A 71 3.17 -7.65 16.90
CA GLU A 71 2.93 -8.78 17.80
C GLU A 71 4.07 -9.80 17.73
N ASN A 72 4.70 -9.94 16.56
CA ASN A 72 5.89 -10.76 16.34
C ASN A 72 7.23 -10.03 16.60
N GLY A 73 7.21 -8.83 17.19
CA GLY A 73 8.41 -8.09 17.56
C GLY A 73 9.21 -7.51 16.38
N VAL A 74 8.61 -7.42 15.19
CA VAL A 74 9.25 -6.88 13.98
C VAL A 74 9.01 -5.37 13.91
N ALA A 75 10.08 -4.62 13.68
CA ALA A 75 10.01 -3.18 13.46
C ALA A 75 9.35 -2.86 12.11
N LEU A 76 8.44 -1.87 12.10
CA LEU A 76 7.77 -1.45 10.88
C LEU A 76 8.69 -0.63 9.96
N PRO A 77 8.47 -0.65 8.64
CA PRO A 77 9.14 0.26 7.72
C PRO A 77 8.74 1.72 8.00
N PRO A 78 9.62 2.68 7.69
CA PRO A 78 9.28 4.10 7.80
C PRO A 78 8.16 4.48 6.83
N ALA A 79 7.25 5.34 7.27
CA ALA A 79 6.22 5.96 6.43
C ALA A 79 6.61 7.40 6.09
N SER A 80 6.29 7.85 4.87
CA SER A 80 6.43 9.26 4.51
C SER A 80 5.32 10.09 5.15
N PRO A 81 5.59 11.36 5.51
CA PRO A 81 4.53 12.25 5.96
C PRO A 81 3.52 12.49 4.83
N GLU A 82 2.30 12.82 5.20
CA GLU A 82 1.26 13.22 4.26
C GLU A 82 1.71 14.47 3.48
N PRO A 83 1.60 14.47 2.13
CA PRO A 83 1.96 15.63 1.33
C PRO A 83 1.05 16.82 1.66
N PRO A 84 1.55 18.06 1.55
CA PRO A 84 0.71 19.24 1.70
C PRO A 84 -0.37 19.29 0.61
N THR A 85 -1.50 19.91 0.93
CA THR A 85 -2.55 20.18 -0.04
C THR A 85 -2.11 21.29 -1.00
N ALA A 86 -2.47 21.17 -2.28
CA ALA A 86 -2.21 22.18 -3.29
C ALA A 86 -3.46 22.42 -4.15
N ASP A 87 -3.66 23.67 -4.58
CA ASP A 87 -4.68 23.97 -5.58
C ASP A 87 -4.18 23.50 -6.95
N LEU A 88 -5.07 22.82 -7.68
CA LEU A 88 -4.81 22.29 -9.01
C LEU A 88 -4.35 23.36 -10.01
N ASN A 89 -4.80 24.60 -9.84
CA ASN A 89 -4.47 25.73 -10.73
C ASN A 89 -3.10 26.35 -10.41
N ASP A 90 -2.57 26.10 -9.21
CA ASP A 90 -1.25 26.60 -8.80
C ASP A 90 -0.12 25.68 -9.27
N ILE A 91 -0.44 24.47 -9.75
CA ILE A 91 0.54 23.50 -10.26
C ILE A 91 0.96 23.90 -11.69
N PRO A 92 2.26 24.19 -11.94
CA PRO A 92 2.73 24.53 -13.27
C PRO A 92 2.38 23.44 -14.30
N PRO A 93 1.95 23.78 -15.53
CA PRO A 93 1.50 22.78 -16.51
C PRO A 93 2.52 21.68 -16.81
N GLY A 94 3.83 22.00 -16.81
CA GLY A 94 4.90 21.01 -17.04
C GLY A 94 5.18 20.08 -15.85
N ALA A 95 4.61 20.35 -14.67
CA ALA A 95 4.73 19.52 -13.47
C ALA A 95 3.40 18.83 -13.11
N ARG A 96 2.33 19.10 -13.86
CA ARG A 96 1.00 18.56 -13.57
C ARG A 96 0.82 17.20 -14.24
N PHE A 97 0.53 16.18 -13.44
CA PHE A 97 0.02 14.91 -13.96
C PHE A 97 -1.40 15.08 -14.48
N LEU A 98 -1.68 14.51 -15.66
CA LEU A 98 -3.01 14.55 -16.27
C LEU A 98 -3.86 13.39 -15.75
N ASP A 99 -5.18 13.59 -15.67
CA ASP A 99 -6.12 12.59 -15.14
C ASP A 99 -5.94 11.18 -15.79
N PRO A 100 -5.74 11.03 -17.12
CA PRO A 100 -5.49 9.72 -17.72
C PRO A 100 -4.19 9.04 -17.23
N ASP A 101 -3.13 9.82 -17.01
CA ASP A 101 -1.85 9.31 -16.52
C ASP A 101 -1.96 8.88 -15.05
N VAL A 102 -2.71 9.67 -14.26
CA VAL A 102 -3.01 9.32 -12.87
C VAL A 102 -3.83 8.03 -12.80
N ALA A 103 -4.86 7.90 -13.65
CA ALA A 103 -5.68 6.69 -13.72
C ALA A 103 -4.86 5.47 -14.15
N ALA A 104 -3.99 5.60 -15.15
CA ALA A 104 -3.09 4.54 -15.58
C ALA A 104 -2.11 4.13 -14.46
N SER A 105 -1.57 5.10 -13.74
CA SER A 105 -0.69 4.86 -12.58
C SER A 105 -1.40 4.12 -11.45
N ALA A 106 -2.64 4.51 -11.12
CA ALA A 106 -3.45 3.82 -10.12
C ALA A 106 -3.80 2.38 -10.56
N ALA A 107 -4.14 2.17 -11.83
CA ALA A 107 -4.41 0.85 -12.37
C ALA A 107 -3.17 -0.07 -12.29
N ALA A 108 -1.99 0.46 -12.65
CA ALA A 108 -0.74 -0.29 -12.57
C ALA A 108 -0.37 -0.66 -11.12
N GLN A 109 -0.55 0.27 -10.18
CA GLN A 109 -0.29 0.03 -8.75
C GLN A 109 -1.25 -1.03 -8.17
N ASN A 110 -2.53 -0.96 -8.52
CA ASN A 110 -3.51 -1.96 -8.09
C ASN A 110 -3.17 -3.36 -8.64
N ALA A 111 -2.77 -3.45 -9.92
CA ALA A 111 -2.34 -4.71 -10.51
C ALA A 111 -1.08 -5.28 -9.83
N ALA A 112 -0.10 -4.42 -9.52
CA ALA A 112 1.10 -4.83 -8.79
C ALA A 112 0.76 -5.34 -7.38
N GLY A 113 -0.18 -4.68 -6.68
CA GLY A 113 -0.67 -5.11 -5.37
C GLY A 113 -1.30 -6.50 -5.40
N LEU A 114 -2.12 -6.79 -6.43
CA LEU A 114 -2.71 -8.12 -6.62
C LEU A 114 -1.66 -9.21 -6.83
N VAL A 115 -0.61 -8.95 -7.60
CA VAL A 115 0.49 -9.91 -7.83
C VAL A 115 1.28 -10.16 -6.53
N MET A 116 1.55 -9.11 -5.75
CA MET A 116 2.23 -9.24 -4.46
C MET A 116 1.45 -10.14 -3.50
N GLN A 117 0.12 -9.99 -3.43
CA GLN A 117 -0.74 -10.83 -2.59
C GLN A 117 -0.77 -12.30 -3.04
N GLN A 118 -0.67 -12.57 -4.34
CA GLN A 118 -0.66 -13.94 -4.87
C GLN A 118 0.63 -14.70 -4.51
N ASN A 119 1.75 -13.98 -4.35
CA ASN A 119 3.05 -14.61 -4.15
C ASN A 119 3.24 -15.16 -2.72
N ASP A 120 2.48 -14.67 -1.73
CA ASP A 120 2.48 -15.24 -0.37
C ASP A 120 1.82 -16.63 -0.32
N GLY A 121 0.97 -16.99 -1.30
CA GLY A 121 0.40 -18.33 -1.42
C GLY A 121 1.30 -19.37 -2.09
N ALA A 122 2.41 -18.93 -2.70
CA ALA A 122 3.28 -19.78 -3.52
C ALA A 122 4.59 -20.22 -2.82
N ILE A 123 4.88 -19.71 -1.63
CA ILE A 123 6.09 -20.06 -0.86
C ILE A 123 5.87 -21.32 0.02
N ASP A 124 4.69 -21.95 -0.07
CA ASP A 124 4.31 -23.17 0.65
C ASP A 124 4.50 -24.45 -0.21
N SER A 125 5.37 -24.43 -1.24
CA SER A 125 5.73 -25.60 -2.07
C SER A 125 7.19 -26.04 -1.95
#